data_AF-A0A8C8K6Y7-F1
#
_entry.id   AF-A0A8C8K6Y7-F1
#
_cell.length_a   1.000
_cell.length_b   1.000
_cell.length_c   1.000
_cell.angle_alpha   90.00
_cell.angle_beta   90.00
_cell.angle_gamma   90.00
#
_symmetry.space_group_name_H-M   'P 1'
#
loop_
_entity.id
_entity.type
_entity.pdbx_description
1 polymer ?
#
loop_
_entity_poly.entity_id
_entity_poly.type
_entity_poly.pdbx_seq_one_letter_code
_entity_poly.pdbx_strand_id
1 'polypeptide(L)'
;MEEKHNEIMKKVKAEKGEGPLCHYAVTSLAKNNFRVVTVNMYNPHVKEEEVRAFLGRYVDNVSSARYLRDSLGFWNGRRGFQVLLREDPKSVDGYLHPPAMFSLGADRGTLYYARQPPFCRRCMAYGHILASCNTMKCRFCGSGEHEAKDCDEPKACHGCGSKAHLWRDCPARHRSYASA
;
A
#
# COMPACT_ATOMS: atom_id res chain seq x y z
N MET A 1 25.28 -2.68 8.15
CA MET A 1 25.10 -3.98 7.44
C MET A 1 24.66 -3.76 5.99
N GLU A 2 23.73 -2.82 5.76
CA GLU A 2 23.20 -2.47 4.42
C GLU A 2 24.22 -1.78 3.50
N GLU A 3 25.08 -0.91 4.04
CA GLU A 3 26.17 -0.26 3.28
C GLU A 3 27.19 -1.25 2.72
N LYS A 4 27.67 -2.18 3.56
CA LYS A 4 28.59 -3.25 3.13
C LYS A 4 27.95 -4.14 2.04
N HIS A 5 26.65 -4.41 2.14
CA HIS A 5 25.92 -5.15 1.11
C HIS A 5 25.93 -4.40 -0.23
N ASN A 6 25.64 -3.10 -0.21
CA ASN A 6 25.63 -2.26 -1.41
C ASN A 6 27.02 -2.15 -2.04
N GLU A 7 28.07 -2.01 -1.24
CA GLU A 7 29.46 -2.02 -1.72
C GLU A 7 29.84 -3.33 -2.41
N ILE A 8 29.51 -4.46 -1.79
CA ILE A 8 29.80 -5.79 -2.35
C ILE A 8 29.03 -5.98 -3.67
N MET A 9 27.73 -5.67 -3.70
CA MET A 9 26.92 -5.80 -4.92
C MET A 9 27.40 -4.87 -6.05
N LYS A 10 27.96 -3.69 -5.72
CA LYS A 10 28.56 -2.78 -6.70
C LYS A 10 29.83 -3.38 -7.32
N LYS A 11 30.70 -4.00 -6.51
CA LYS A 11 31.89 -4.72 -6.99
C LYS A 11 31.51 -5.92 -7.86
N VAL A 12 30.55 -6.74 -7.42
CA VAL A 12 30.04 -7.87 -8.19
C VAL A 12 29.44 -7.43 -9.53
N LYS A 13 28.71 -6.31 -9.58
CA LYS A 13 28.19 -5.76 -10.84
C LYS A 13 29.30 -5.26 -11.78
N ALA A 14 30.36 -4.67 -11.23
CA ALA A 14 31.52 -4.20 -12.01
C ALA A 14 32.30 -5.38 -12.61
N GLU A 15 32.43 -6.48 -11.87
CA GLU A 15 33.22 -7.66 -12.25
C GLU A 15 32.39 -8.75 -12.95
N LYS A 16 31.12 -8.46 -13.31
CA LYS A 16 30.15 -9.43 -13.86
C LYS A 16 30.59 -10.09 -15.18
N GLY A 17 31.67 -9.62 -15.81
CA GLY A 17 32.23 -10.16 -17.04
C GLY A 17 33.66 -10.71 -16.92
N GLU A 18 34.31 -10.57 -15.77
CA GLU A 18 35.70 -11.01 -15.57
C GLU A 18 35.73 -12.41 -14.92
N GLY A 19 36.62 -13.28 -15.41
CA GLY A 19 36.79 -14.64 -14.85
C GLY A 19 37.40 -14.56 -13.46
N PRO A 20 36.93 -15.36 -12.46
CA PRO A 20 36.13 -16.58 -12.57
C PRO A 20 34.60 -16.42 -12.42
N LEU A 21 34.08 -15.20 -12.26
CA LEU A 21 32.67 -14.95 -11.95
C LEU A 21 31.76 -14.87 -13.20
N CYS A 22 32.34 -14.74 -14.39
CA CYS A 22 31.63 -14.65 -15.67
C CYS A 22 30.69 -15.84 -15.98
N HIS A 23 30.91 -17.01 -15.35
CA HIS A 23 30.07 -18.20 -15.53
C HIS A 23 28.94 -18.33 -14.51
N TYR A 24 28.89 -17.46 -13.50
CA TYR A 24 27.97 -17.59 -12.37
C TYR A 24 27.02 -16.40 -12.29
N ALA A 25 25.72 -16.70 -12.13
CA ALA A 25 24.73 -15.69 -11.78
C ALA A 25 24.84 -15.38 -10.27
N VAL A 26 25.65 -14.37 -9.92
CA VAL A 26 25.76 -13.93 -8.52
C VAL A 26 24.45 -13.26 -8.11
N THR A 27 23.73 -13.91 -7.20
CA THR A 27 22.50 -13.40 -6.60
C THR A 27 22.73 -13.20 -5.12
N SER A 28 22.21 -12.10 -4.57
CA SER A 28 22.26 -11.89 -3.13
C SER A 28 21.42 -12.96 -2.42
N LEU A 29 22.07 -13.75 -1.55
CA LEU A 29 21.37 -14.70 -0.68
C LEU A 29 20.50 -14.02 0.38
N ALA A 30 20.81 -12.77 0.70
CA ALA A 30 19.84 -11.88 1.33
C ALA A 30 18.78 -11.56 0.26
N LYS A 31 17.77 -12.43 0.14
CA LYS A 31 16.60 -12.25 -0.74
C LYS A 31 15.81 -11.01 -0.31
N ASN A 32 16.35 -9.84 -0.61
CA ASN A 32 15.87 -8.57 -0.09
C ASN A 32 14.54 -8.15 -0.69
N ASN A 33 14.09 -8.76 -1.80
CA ASN A 33 12.83 -8.40 -2.46
C ASN A 33 11.66 -9.36 -2.18
N PHE A 34 11.89 -10.53 -1.58
CA PHE A 34 10.79 -11.44 -1.24
C PHE A 34 10.02 -10.94 -0.02
N ARG A 35 8.68 -10.87 -0.12
CA ARG A 35 7.80 -10.46 0.98
C ARG A 35 6.57 -11.35 1.08
N VAL A 36 6.12 -11.56 2.31
CA VAL A 36 4.77 -12.03 2.59
C VAL A 36 3.92 -10.80 2.88
N VAL A 37 3.07 -10.45 1.92
CA VAL A 37 2.19 -9.29 1.97
C VAL A 37 0.85 -9.69 2.55
N THR A 38 0.46 -9.05 3.64
CA THR A 38 -0.86 -9.22 4.25
C THR A 38 -1.78 -8.11 3.75
N VAL A 39 -2.85 -8.50 3.07
CA VAL A 39 -3.91 -7.62 2.58
C VAL A 39 -5.15 -7.79 3.45
N ASN A 40 -5.74 -6.67 3.84
CA ASN A 40 -7.01 -6.61 4.53
C ASN A 40 -7.97 -5.72 3.73
N MET A 41 -9.04 -6.30 3.20
CA MET A 41 -10.10 -5.59 2.49
C MET A 41 -11.25 -5.30 3.46
N TYR A 42 -11.81 -4.08 3.41
CA TYR A 42 -12.97 -3.75 4.23
C TYR A 42 -14.23 -4.50 3.78
N ASN A 43 -14.34 -4.75 2.48
CA ASN A 43 -15.31 -5.68 1.92
C ASN A 43 -14.67 -7.08 1.80
N PRO A 44 -15.09 -8.07 2.60
CA PRO A 44 -14.51 -9.40 2.59
C PRO A 44 -14.83 -10.20 1.32
N HIS A 45 -15.80 -9.76 0.51
CA HIS A 45 -16.25 -10.46 -0.70
C HIS A 45 -15.46 -10.12 -1.96
N VAL A 46 -14.55 -9.13 -1.90
CA VAL A 46 -13.65 -8.82 -3.02
C VAL A 46 -12.91 -10.08 -3.43
N LYS A 47 -12.91 -10.41 -4.73
CA LYS A 47 -12.31 -11.65 -5.23
C LYS A 47 -10.79 -11.63 -5.11
N GLU A 48 -10.21 -12.81 -4.95
CA GLU A 48 -8.74 -12.96 -4.90
C GLU A 48 -8.07 -12.45 -6.18
N GLU A 49 -8.66 -12.74 -7.34
CA GLU A 49 -8.14 -12.34 -8.65
C GLU A 49 -7.96 -10.82 -8.77
N GLU A 50 -8.89 -10.04 -8.22
CA GLU A 50 -8.83 -8.58 -8.23
C GLU A 50 -7.68 -8.06 -7.37
N VAL A 51 -7.50 -8.63 -6.17
CA VAL A 51 -6.38 -8.31 -5.28
C VAL A 51 -5.06 -8.70 -5.95
N ARG A 52 -5.01 -9.87 -6.61
CA ARG A 52 -3.83 -10.36 -7.32
C ARG A 52 -3.47 -9.47 -8.51
N ALA A 53 -4.46 -9.04 -9.29
CA ALA A 53 -4.29 -8.12 -10.40
C ALA A 53 -3.79 -6.75 -9.93
N PHE A 54 -4.28 -6.27 -8.78
CA PHE A 54 -3.77 -5.06 -8.16
C PHE A 54 -2.30 -5.20 -7.72
N LEU A 55 -1.96 -6.26 -6.98
CA LEU A 55 -0.59 -6.53 -6.54
C LEU A 55 0.36 -6.66 -7.75
N GLY A 56 -0.08 -7.34 -8.81
CA GLY A 56 0.69 -7.51 -10.06
C GLY A 56 1.10 -6.22 -10.77
N ARG A 57 0.56 -5.06 -10.39
CA ARG A 57 1.03 -3.75 -10.90
C ARG A 57 2.37 -3.33 -10.30
N TYR A 58 2.72 -3.84 -9.12
CA TYR A 58 3.88 -3.44 -8.34
C TYR A 58 4.89 -4.57 -8.13
N VAL A 59 4.40 -5.81 -8.09
CA VAL A 59 5.19 -6.99 -7.70
C VAL A 59 5.09 -8.09 -8.75
N ASP A 60 6.06 -9.00 -8.72
CA ASP A 60 6.10 -10.20 -9.54
C ASP A 60 5.78 -11.46 -8.72
N ASN A 61 5.39 -12.53 -9.41
CA ASN A 61 5.16 -13.86 -8.85
C ASN A 61 4.20 -13.88 -7.65
N VAL A 62 3.04 -13.23 -7.80
CA VAL A 62 2.00 -13.22 -6.75
C VAL A 62 1.38 -14.61 -6.61
N SER A 63 1.56 -15.23 -5.44
CA SER A 63 0.96 -16.52 -5.09
C SER A 63 -0.57 -16.43 -4.99
N SER A 64 -1.23 -17.59 -4.83
CA SER A 64 -2.61 -17.64 -4.36
C SER A 64 -2.75 -17.10 -2.93
N ALA A 65 -3.95 -16.68 -2.55
CA ALA A 65 -4.21 -16.14 -1.22
C ALA A 65 -4.19 -17.22 -0.15
N ARG A 66 -3.39 -16.99 0.90
CA ARG A 66 -3.50 -17.72 2.16
C ARG A 66 -4.45 -16.98 3.10
N TYR A 67 -5.58 -17.58 3.41
CA TYR A 67 -6.53 -17.04 4.39
C TYR A 67 -5.94 -17.13 5.80
N LEU A 68 -5.69 -15.98 6.43
CA LEU A 68 -5.08 -15.93 7.76
C LEU A 68 -6.15 -16.20 8.81
N ARG A 69 -5.92 -17.24 9.63
CA ARG A 69 -6.82 -17.67 10.68
C ARG A 69 -6.27 -17.28 12.05
N ASP A 70 -7.15 -17.06 13.01
CA ASP A 70 -6.77 -16.88 14.41
C ASP A 70 -6.44 -18.23 15.08
N SER A 71 -6.17 -18.21 16.39
CA SER A 71 -5.87 -19.41 17.18
C SER A 71 -7.04 -20.39 17.28
N LEU A 72 -8.27 -19.94 17.03
CA LEU A 72 -9.49 -20.75 17.05
C LEU A 72 -9.86 -21.27 15.65
N GLY A 73 -9.11 -20.87 14.61
CA GLY A 73 -9.34 -21.30 13.22
C GLY A 73 -10.29 -20.40 12.43
N PHE A 74 -10.83 -19.33 13.02
CA PHE A 74 -11.69 -18.39 12.31
C PHE A 74 -10.87 -17.48 11.41
N TRP A 75 -11.40 -17.19 10.22
CA TRP A 75 -10.75 -16.27 9.29
C TRP A 75 -10.88 -14.84 9.81
N ASN A 76 -9.76 -14.13 9.91
CA ASN A 76 -9.70 -12.79 10.49
C ASN A 76 -9.91 -11.65 9.47
N GLY A 77 -10.42 -11.96 8.28
CA GLY A 77 -10.58 -11.00 7.18
C GLY A 77 -9.30 -10.72 6.38
N ARG A 78 -8.14 -11.22 6.82
CA ARG A 78 -6.85 -10.95 6.18
C ARG A 78 -6.42 -12.08 5.26
N ARG A 79 -5.72 -11.72 4.19
CA ARG A 79 -5.20 -12.62 3.17
C ARG A 79 -3.71 -12.38 2.99
N GLY A 80 -2.90 -13.43 3.06
CA GLY A 80 -1.47 -13.39 2.84
C GLY A 80 -1.10 -13.80 1.41
N PHE A 81 -0.19 -13.06 0.79
CA PHE A 81 0.34 -13.33 -0.54
C PHE A 81 1.87 -13.35 -0.48
N GLN A 82 2.49 -14.35 -1.10
CA GLN A 82 3.93 -14.35 -1.33
C GLN A 82 4.20 -13.60 -2.64
N VAL A 83 5.14 -12.65 -2.59
CA VAL A 83 5.44 -11.77 -3.71
C VAL A 83 6.93 -11.47 -3.80
N LEU A 84 7.39 -11.07 -4.99
CA LEU A 84 8.70 -10.47 -5.22
C LEU A 84 8.52 -8.99 -5.57
N LEU A 85 9.09 -8.09 -4.76
CA LEU A 85 9.12 -6.67 -5.08
C LEU A 85 9.96 -6.42 -6.33
N ARG A 86 9.47 -5.58 -7.25
CA ARG A 86 10.26 -5.09 -8.39
C ARG A 86 11.30 -4.08 -7.92
N GLU A 87 12.39 -3.96 -8.67
CA GLU A 87 13.39 -2.92 -8.43
C GLU A 87 12.89 -1.57 -8.95
N ASP A 88 13.07 -0.52 -8.16
CA ASP A 88 12.85 0.88 -8.56
C ASP A 88 13.98 1.75 -8.01
N PRO A 89 14.91 2.23 -8.87
CA PRO A 89 16.02 3.08 -8.44
C PRO A 89 15.59 4.40 -7.79
N LYS A 90 14.35 4.85 -8.00
CA LYS A 90 13.83 6.09 -7.42
C LYS A 90 13.26 5.89 -6.02
N SER A 91 13.02 4.64 -5.61
CA SER A 91 12.49 4.32 -4.29
C SER A 91 13.56 4.42 -3.21
N VAL A 92 13.11 4.63 -1.97
CA VAL A 92 13.95 4.87 -0.78
C VAL A 92 14.91 3.72 -0.50
N ASP A 93 14.46 2.48 -0.72
CA ASP A 93 15.24 1.26 -0.48
C ASP A 93 15.54 0.49 -1.79
N GLY A 94 15.28 1.11 -2.95
CA GLY A 94 15.49 0.51 -4.26
C GLY A 94 14.38 -0.44 -4.74
N TYR A 95 13.25 -0.54 -4.03
CA TYR A 95 12.13 -1.40 -4.43
C TYR A 95 10.83 -0.65 -4.71
N LEU A 96 10.08 -1.13 -5.69
CA LEU A 96 8.73 -0.66 -5.98
C LEU A 96 7.75 -1.25 -4.95
N HIS A 97 7.28 -0.41 -4.04
CA HIS A 97 6.35 -0.83 -3.01
C HIS A 97 4.88 -0.63 -3.44
N PRO A 98 4.02 -1.64 -3.28
CA PRO A 98 2.58 -1.44 -3.42
C PRO A 98 2.09 -0.46 -2.34
N PRO A 99 1.09 0.39 -2.61
CA PRO A 99 0.62 1.36 -1.64
C PRO A 99 -0.02 0.65 -0.43
N ALA A 100 0.34 1.11 0.77
CA ALA A 100 -0.12 0.54 2.04
C ALA A 100 -1.63 0.72 2.28
N MET A 101 -2.22 1.74 1.66
CA MET A 101 -3.66 1.97 1.64
C MET A 101 -4.07 2.18 0.19
N PHE A 102 -5.08 1.43 -0.25
CA PHE A 102 -5.49 1.41 -1.65
C PHE A 102 -7.00 1.22 -1.76
N SER A 103 -7.52 1.42 -2.98
CA SER A 103 -8.92 1.19 -3.30
C SER A 103 -9.02 0.37 -4.58
N LEU A 104 -9.94 -0.61 -4.59
CA LEU A 104 -10.37 -1.35 -5.77
C LEU A 104 -11.82 -0.93 -6.04
N GLY A 105 -12.00 0.05 -6.94
CA GLY A 105 -13.30 0.69 -7.11
C GLY A 105 -13.76 1.38 -5.81
N ALA A 106 -14.93 0.99 -5.31
CA ALA A 106 -15.48 1.47 -4.04
C ALA A 106 -14.89 0.76 -2.80
N ASP A 107 -14.25 -0.40 -3.00
CA ASP A 107 -13.75 -1.23 -1.91
C ASP A 107 -12.37 -0.80 -1.46
N ARG A 108 -12.27 -0.37 -0.19
CA ARG A 108 -11.00 0.06 0.40
C ARG A 108 -10.25 -1.11 1.00
N GLY A 109 -8.92 -1.07 0.87
CA GLY A 109 -8.00 -2.07 1.36
C GLY A 109 -6.77 -1.46 2.04
N THR A 110 -6.17 -2.25 2.91
CA THR A 110 -4.90 -1.96 3.56
C THR A 110 -3.93 -3.11 3.36
N LEU A 111 -2.65 -2.79 3.34
CA LEU A 111 -1.58 -3.71 3.01
C LEU A 111 -0.38 -3.48 3.94
N TYR A 112 0.15 -4.58 4.47
CA TYR A 112 1.29 -4.58 5.38
C TYR A 112 2.25 -5.74 5.08
N TYR A 113 3.55 -5.51 5.25
CA TYR A 113 4.59 -6.54 5.25
C TYR A 113 5.81 -6.09 6.08
N ALA A 114 6.67 -7.04 6.42
CA ALA A 114 7.89 -6.76 7.18
C ALA A 114 8.83 -5.79 6.42
N ARG A 115 9.38 -4.81 7.15
CA ARG A 115 10.29 -3.77 6.62
C ARG A 115 9.66 -2.88 5.55
N GLN A 116 8.34 -2.74 5.54
CA GLN A 116 7.67 -1.74 4.72
C GLN A 116 8.19 -0.33 5.08
N PRO A 117 8.63 0.49 4.11
CA PRO A 117 9.12 1.82 4.41
C PRO A 117 8.02 2.70 5.02
N PRO A 118 8.38 3.73 5.80
CA PRO A 118 7.42 4.69 6.29
C PRO A 118 6.66 5.31 5.10
N PHE A 119 5.34 5.44 5.25
CA PHE A 119 4.49 6.08 4.25
C PHE A 119 3.60 7.14 4.88
N CYS A 120 3.23 8.11 4.08
CA CYS A 120 2.38 9.19 4.50
C CYS A 120 0.90 8.85 4.30
N ARG A 121 0.11 8.85 5.37
CA ARG A 121 -1.35 8.61 5.30
C ARG A 121 -2.16 9.74 4.63
N ARG A 122 -1.50 10.84 4.23
CA ARG A 122 -2.13 11.96 3.54
C ARG A 122 -2.00 11.83 2.03
N CYS A 123 -0.78 11.67 1.52
CA CYS A 123 -0.51 11.56 0.07
C CYS A 123 -0.27 10.12 -0.40
N MET A 124 -0.24 9.14 0.50
CA MET A 124 0.01 7.71 0.24
C MET A 124 1.39 7.38 -0.36
N ALA A 125 2.31 8.34 -0.42
CA ALA A 125 3.68 8.12 -0.87
C ALA A 125 4.58 7.56 0.24
N TYR A 126 5.57 6.76 -0.17
CA TYR A 126 6.63 6.24 0.69
C TYR A 126 7.76 7.27 0.90
N GLY A 127 8.53 7.10 1.97
CA GLY A 127 9.73 7.89 2.29
C GLY A 127 9.54 9.03 3.27
N HIS A 128 8.32 9.31 3.70
CA HIS A 128 8.06 10.29 4.75
C HIS A 128 6.79 9.93 5.54
N ILE A 129 6.66 10.53 6.72
CA ILE A 129 5.46 10.40 7.57
C ILE A 129 4.58 11.63 7.46
N LEU A 130 3.37 11.55 8.03
CA LEU A 130 2.41 12.65 8.02
C LEU A 130 2.98 13.99 8.53
N ALA A 131 3.83 13.94 9.57
CA ALA A 131 4.45 15.13 10.16
C ALA A 131 5.43 15.83 9.21
N SER A 132 6.03 15.09 8.27
CA SER A 132 7.01 15.59 7.30
C SER A 132 6.39 15.77 5.91
N CYS A 133 5.06 15.71 5.80
CA CYS A 133 4.37 15.80 4.52
C CYS A 133 4.10 17.26 4.16
N ASN A 134 4.78 17.74 3.12
CA ASN A 134 4.55 19.09 2.60
C ASN A 134 3.33 19.16 1.65
N THR A 135 2.67 18.03 1.37
CA THR A 135 1.44 18.02 0.58
C THR A 135 0.29 18.54 1.44
N MET A 136 -0.02 19.82 1.28
CA MET A 136 -1.26 20.42 1.75
C MET A 136 -2.27 20.27 0.61
N LYS A 137 -3.26 19.40 0.78
CA LYS A 137 -4.44 19.35 -0.07
C LYS A 137 -5.66 19.21 0.81
N CYS A 138 -6.57 20.16 0.69
CA CYS A 138 -7.84 20.14 1.38
C CYS A 138 -8.64 18.92 0.93
N ARG A 139 -9.16 18.14 1.89
CA ARG A 139 -9.93 16.94 1.59
C ARG A 139 -11.37 17.23 1.15
N PHE A 140 -11.84 18.45 1.33
CA PHE A 140 -13.20 18.86 0.96
C PHE A 140 -13.24 19.44 -0.46
N CYS A 141 -12.40 20.43 -0.76
CA CYS A 141 -12.37 21.12 -2.07
C CYS A 141 -11.20 20.69 -2.99
N GLY A 142 -10.21 19.95 -2.48
CA GLY A 142 -9.02 19.57 -3.24
C GLY A 142 -7.95 20.67 -3.39
N SER A 143 -8.22 21.91 -2.94
CA SER A 143 -7.26 23.03 -3.01
C SER A 143 -5.98 22.74 -2.22
N GLY A 144 -4.85 23.20 -2.73
CA GLY A 144 -3.56 23.15 -2.03
C GLY A 144 -3.28 24.33 -1.10
N GLU A 145 -4.15 25.34 -1.09
CA GLU A 145 -3.91 26.62 -0.41
C GLU A 145 -4.24 26.58 1.09
N HIS A 146 -5.14 25.69 1.51
CA HIS A 146 -5.61 25.62 2.89
C HIS A 146 -5.76 24.17 3.38
N GLU A 147 -5.79 24.00 4.71
CA GLU A 147 -6.14 22.73 5.34
C GLU A 147 -7.65 22.51 5.37
N ALA A 148 -8.09 21.26 5.48
CA ALA A 148 -9.51 20.92 5.59
C ALA A 148 -10.24 21.60 6.77
N LYS A 149 -9.51 22.06 7.80
CA LYS A 149 -10.05 22.83 8.94
C LYS A 149 -10.38 24.29 8.57
N ASP A 150 -9.65 24.87 7.62
CA ASP A 150 -9.75 26.26 7.17
C ASP A 150 -10.48 26.34 5.81
N CYS A 151 -11.21 25.28 5.45
CA CYS A 151 -11.94 25.19 4.20
C CYS A 151 -13.32 25.82 4.36
N ASP A 152 -13.54 26.93 3.66
CA ASP A 152 -14.83 27.63 3.61
C ASP A 152 -15.84 26.96 2.66
N GLU A 153 -15.44 25.94 1.90
CA GLU A 153 -16.40 25.23 1.05
C GLU A 153 -17.40 24.42 1.88
N PRO A 154 -18.70 24.50 1.56
CA PRO A 154 -19.73 23.75 2.27
C PRO A 154 -19.48 22.24 2.10
N LYS A 155 -19.38 21.56 3.24
CA LYS A 155 -19.14 20.11 3.30
C LYS A 155 -20.31 19.37 2.65
N ALA A 156 -20.02 18.65 1.58
CA ALA A 156 -21.00 17.80 0.93
C ALA A 156 -21.24 16.50 1.72
N CYS A 157 -22.49 16.06 1.73
CA CYS A 157 -22.92 14.77 2.21
C CYS A 157 -22.19 13.65 1.46
N HIS A 158 -21.45 12.81 2.19
CA HIS A 158 -20.64 11.74 1.59
C HIS A 158 -21.44 10.64 0.86
N GLY A 159 -22.75 10.50 1.10
CA GLY A 159 -23.55 9.49 0.43
C GLY A 159 -24.40 10.00 -0.74
N CYS A 160 -25.03 11.17 -0.61
CA CYS A 160 -25.90 11.72 -1.68
C CYS A 160 -25.28 12.93 -2.41
N GLY A 161 -24.13 13.44 -1.97
CA GLY A 161 -23.44 14.58 -2.59
C GLY A 161 -24.06 15.95 -2.32
N SER A 162 -25.18 16.03 -1.60
CA SER A 162 -25.83 17.32 -1.28
C SER A 162 -24.97 18.17 -0.34
N LYS A 163 -24.88 19.47 -0.60
CA LYS A 163 -24.20 20.46 0.27
C LYS A 163 -25.09 20.99 1.41
N ALA A 164 -26.37 20.60 1.45
CA ALA A 164 -27.33 21.11 2.43
C ALA A 164 -27.22 20.45 3.81
N HIS A 165 -26.66 19.24 3.88
CA HIS A 165 -26.53 18.47 5.11
C HIS A 165 -25.26 17.62 5.10
N LEU A 166 -24.82 17.20 6.27
CA LEU A 166 -23.76 16.20 6.42
C LEU A 166 -24.34 14.79 6.31
N TRP A 167 -23.51 13.79 6.01
CA TRP A 167 -23.98 12.39 5.93
C TRP A 167 -24.75 11.95 7.18
N ARG A 168 -24.37 12.44 8.37
CA ARG A 168 -25.06 12.11 9.63
C ARG A 168 -26.56 12.46 9.62
N ASP A 169 -26.92 13.50 8.89
CA ASP A 169 -28.27 14.08 8.80
C ASP A 169 -28.88 13.89 7.40
N CYS A 170 -28.28 13.01 6.59
CA CYS A 170 -28.78 12.73 5.26
C CYS A 170 -30.10 11.97 5.31
N PRO A 171 -31.17 12.44 4.64
CA PRO A 171 -32.45 11.74 4.61
C PRO A 171 -32.36 10.39 3.89
N ALA A 172 -31.44 10.26 2.93
CA ALA A 172 -31.14 8.99 2.25
C ALA A 172 -30.22 8.07 3.08
N ARG A 173 -29.66 8.56 4.19
CA ARG A 173 -28.94 7.69 5.13
C ARG A 173 -30.00 6.91 5.89
N HIS A 174 -30.21 5.67 5.46
CA HIS A 174 -30.87 4.69 6.31
C HIS A 174 -30.06 4.57 7.60
N ARG A 175 -30.54 5.17 8.69
CA ARG A 175 -30.03 4.91 10.02
C ARG A 175 -30.48 3.50 10.38
N SER A 176 -29.77 2.49 9.93
CA SER A 176 -29.80 1.20 10.62
C SER A 176 -28.74 1.25 11.71
N TYR A 177 -29.12 0.85 12.92
CA TYR A 177 -28.63 -0.44 13.38
C TYR A 177 -29.62 -1.62 13.26
N ALA A 178 -30.77 -1.55 12.59
CA ALA A 178 -32.12 -1.12 13.00
C ALA A 178 -32.28 0.14 13.88
N SER A 179 -32.41 1.31 13.21
CA SER A 179 -33.05 2.57 13.64
C SER A 179 -32.81 3.09 15.08
N ALA A 180 -31.81 3.95 15.21
CA ALA A 180 -31.68 4.95 16.28
C ALA A 180 -31.53 6.36 15.67
#